data_AF-A0A663A6L3-F1
#
_entry.id   AF-A0A663A6L3-F1
#
_cell.length_a   1.000
_cell.length_b   1.000
_cell.length_c   1.000
_cell.angle_alpha   90.00
_cell.angle_beta   90.00
_cell.angle_gamma   90.00
#
_symmetry.space_group_name_H-M   'P 1'
#
loop_
_entity.id
_entity.type
_entity.pdbx_description
1 polymer ?
#
loop_
_entity_poly.entity_id
_entity_poly.type
_entity_poly.pdbx_seq_one_letter_code
_entity_poly.pdbx_strand_id
1 'polypeptide(L)'
;MKRGDENEATESIEEILNADYDDEATVKALFAQIYMRNPADGEEAVEMAEFAHKARELAANLEMDVDQHLATIFQQVAALFVFAEKRTEMIATDRIQSLDEFEVPEYGYLRDELSADLFHDELATMNALTEELAALLDNEEYYAYAVALPEIINYLTKRRQLQVLSKNDPEPGDSVTVDTGSGSPKGAGSDDTEGEETTLNETHPLVKQAEQLADFVTEPELEANLRKSVGLYHYCSRDPEIATEFLSDARELAIESGETALEDALDDQIERIEDVPNPYDTSQYDEDDDRDRQEMAKKILEIQGIEVDLEDPPDPYEADPMTVMGYHAVRDADPEPLYRHCEHLHLAYSPSEAGKLLGMGSFGSKYLWCQHGGFKYGTSLTDMFDQFKSEYCDGCNHHCPRPDDWEFSKDLEDEVEVVRYDPTLKSRVVPHSLHLDGNRTRYIDTESDETVGEDGYSHDVNFMYVPADRDDWVVAEAQDIQYTVFTTNRDDVAAVDAPGFVDRYSKRWDIEIEYKMIQPMVPSIASRDYRMRYFSFIFSCLLYNLWRLVDHSLKVLVTEAYDDYGRSSFDERLDPLLPMADLLASSLILFMLSDGLDPPD
;
A
#
# COMPACT_ATOMS: atom_id res chain seq x y z
N MET A 1 3.29 -22.63 28.43
CA MET A 1 4.52 -22.05 27.84
C MET A 1 5.55 -23.11 27.46
N LYS A 2 6.48 -23.59 28.32
CA LYS A 2 7.58 -24.51 27.92
C LYS A 2 7.22 -25.76 27.10
N ARG A 3 6.04 -26.34 27.33
CA ARG A 3 5.54 -27.54 26.63
C ARG A 3 4.65 -27.26 25.41
N GLY A 4 4.52 -25.99 25.02
CA GLY A 4 3.58 -25.55 23.97
C GLY A 4 2.11 -25.52 24.39
N ASP A 5 1.79 -25.76 25.67
CA ASP A 5 0.43 -25.57 26.19
C ASP A 5 0.27 -24.09 26.60
N GLU A 6 -0.10 -23.26 25.63
CA GLU A 6 -0.33 -21.82 25.84
C GLU A 6 -1.67 -21.56 26.52
N ASN A 7 -2.72 -22.28 26.15
CA ASN A 7 -4.08 -22.09 26.69
C ASN A 7 -4.15 -22.28 28.21
N GLU A 8 -3.56 -23.35 28.74
CA GLU A 8 -3.53 -23.60 30.20
C GLU A 8 -2.71 -22.54 30.95
N ALA A 9 -1.64 -22.03 30.32
CA ALA A 9 -0.81 -20.97 30.89
C ALA A 9 -1.56 -19.64 30.91
N THR A 10 -2.24 -19.28 29.83
CA THR A 10 -3.07 -18.07 29.74
C THR A 10 -4.18 -18.08 30.79
N GLU A 11 -4.91 -19.20 30.92
CA GLU A 11 -5.98 -19.34 31.92
C GLU A 11 -5.43 -19.15 33.35
N SER A 12 -4.28 -19.75 33.66
CA SER A 12 -3.63 -19.61 34.96
C SER A 12 -3.18 -18.16 35.26
N ILE A 13 -2.68 -17.45 34.25
CA ILE A 13 -2.25 -16.04 34.37
C ILE A 13 -3.49 -15.15 34.57
N GLU A 14 -4.55 -15.37 33.81
CA GLU A 14 -5.80 -14.62 33.94
C GLU A 14 -6.46 -14.83 35.31
N GLU A 15 -6.41 -16.04 35.87
CA GLU A 15 -6.90 -16.29 37.23
C GLU A 15 -6.17 -15.43 38.28
N ILE A 16 -4.85 -15.26 38.14
CA ILE A 16 -4.04 -14.42 39.04
C ILE A 16 -4.36 -12.94 38.84
N LEU A 17 -4.44 -12.49 37.59
CA LEU A 17 -4.73 -11.07 37.27
C LEU A 17 -6.14 -10.64 37.68
N ASN A 18 -7.09 -11.58 37.75
CA ASN A 18 -8.47 -11.32 38.17
C ASN A 18 -8.69 -11.51 39.69
N ALA A 19 -7.65 -11.77 40.47
CA ALA A 19 -7.77 -11.92 41.90
C ALA A 19 -8.15 -10.59 42.60
N ASP A 20 -8.84 -10.67 43.74
CA ASP A 20 -9.31 -9.50 44.51
C ASP A 20 -8.20 -8.72 45.23
N TYR A 21 -6.93 -9.08 45.03
CA TYR A 21 -5.78 -8.47 45.70
C TYR A 21 -4.56 -8.42 44.78
N ASP A 22 -3.84 -7.30 44.83
CA ASP A 22 -2.58 -7.12 44.12
C ASP A 22 -1.40 -7.48 45.04
N ASP A 23 -0.56 -8.42 44.61
CA ASP A 23 0.63 -8.84 45.31
C ASP A 23 1.81 -9.12 44.36
N GLU A 24 2.89 -9.71 44.88
CA GLU A 24 4.06 -10.08 44.09
C GLU A 24 3.71 -11.05 42.95
N ALA A 25 2.73 -11.95 43.14
CA ALA A 25 2.31 -12.87 42.09
C ALA A 25 1.59 -12.12 40.96
N THR A 26 0.83 -11.07 41.28
CA THR A 26 0.24 -10.17 40.26
C THR A 26 1.32 -9.50 39.42
N VAL A 27 2.42 -9.03 40.03
CA VAL A 27 3.56 -8.46 39.28
C VAL A 27 4.17 -9.50 38.34
N LYS A 28 4.42 -10.73 38.82
CA LYS A 28 4.97 -11.80 37.97
C LYS A 28 4.01 -12.24 36.86
N ALA A 29 2.69 -12.21 37.10
CA ALA A 29 1.69 -12.47 36.08
C ALA A 29 1.67 -11.39 34.98
N LEU A 30 1.88 -10.12 35.34
CA LEU A 30 2.05 -9.03 34.37
C LEU A 30 3.31 -9.22 33.52
N PHE A 31 4.43 -9.64 34.13
CA PHE A 31 5.62 -10.01 33.36
C PHE A 31 5.38 -11.19 32.42
N ALA A 32 4.61 -12.19 32.85
CA ALA A 32 4.23 -13.29 31.97
C ALA A 32 3.44 -12.80 30.74
N GLN A 33 2.51 -11.85 30.91
CA GLN A 33 1.82 -11.20 29.78
C GLN A 33 2.81 -10.47 28.86
N ILE A 34 3.77 -9.73 29.43
CA ILE A 34 4.83 -9.05 28.64
C ILE A 34 5.61 -10.05 27.78
N TYR A 35 6.05 -11.19 28.34
CA TYR A 35 6.83 -12.19 27.62
C TYR A 35 6.02 -13.01 26.60
N MET A 36 4.69 -13.00 26.70
CA MET A 36 3.79 -13.67 25.76
C MET A 36 3.41 -12.77 24.57
N ARG A 37 3.94 -11.55 24.52
CA ARG A 37 3.70 -10.62 23.42
C ARG A 37 4.92 -10.51 22.53
N ASN A 38 4.66 -10.42 21.23
CA ASN A 38 5.65 -10.13 20.23
C ASN A 38 5.70 -8.61 20.02
N PRO A 39 6.70 -7.90 20.57
CA PRO A 39 6.77 -6.46 20.39
C PRO A 39 7.04 -6.06 18.93
N ALA A 40 7.44 -6.97 18.04
CA ALA A 40 7.58 -6.64 16.62
C ALA A 40 6.23 -6.40 15.91
N ASP A 41 5.11 -6.79 16.54
CA ASP A 41 3.76 -6.43 16.13
C ASP A 41 3.32 -5.12 16.82
N GLY A 42 2.72 -4.20 16.07
CA GLY A 42 2.38 -2.87 16.55
C GLY A 42 1.30 -2.86 17.65
N GLU A 43 0.30 -3.72 17.56
CA GLU A 43 -0.77 -3.81 18.57
C GLU A 43 -0.25 -4.49 19.84
N GLU A 44 0.46 -5.61 19.69
CA GLU A 44 1.06 -6.31 20.82
C GLU A 44 2.14 -5.49 21.53
N ALA A 45 2.86 -4.61 20.84
CA ALA A 45 3.77 -3.66 21.45
C ALA A 45 3.03 -2.65 22.37
N VAL A 46 1.85 -2.18 21.97
CA VAL A 46 1.03 -1.31 22.81
C VAL A 46 0.54 -2.07 24.05
N GLU A 47 0.05 -3.30 23.88
CA GLU A 47 -0.36 -4.15 25.01
C GLU A 47 0.81 -4.40 25.98
N MET A 48 1.99 -4.71 25.44
CA MET A 48 3.21 -4.88 26.22
C MET A 48 3.55 -3.63 27.03
N ALA A 49 3.45 -2.44 26.44
CA ALA A 49 3.68 -1.17 27.13
C ALA A 49 2.66 -0.94 28.26
N GLU A 50 1.39 -1.32 28.07
CA GLU A 50 0.36 -1.23 29.10
C GLU A 50 0.60 -2.18 30.27
N PHE A 51 0.94 -3.44 29.99
CA PHE A 51 1.28 -4.41 31.03
C PHE A 51 2.54 -4.00 31.80
N ALA A 52 3.56 -3.52 31.09
CA ALA A 52 4.78 -2.98 31.69
C ALA A 52 4.50 -1.75 32.57
N HIS A 53 3.61 -0.85 32.14
CA HIS A 53 3.19 0.29 32.95
C HIS A 53 2.50 -0.16 34.25
N LYS A 54 1.54 -1.09 34.16
CA LYS A 54 0.85 -1.66 35.33
C LYS A 54 1.83 -2.37 36.27
N ALA A 55 2.75 -3.16 35.72
CA ALA A 55 3.77 -3.88 36.48
C ALA A 55 4.69 -2.91 37.23
N ARG A 56 5.11 -1.82 36.58
CA ARG A 56 5.94 -0.78 37.19
C ARG A 56 5.25 -0.08 38.35
N GLU A 57 4.00 0.34 38.18
CA GLU A 57 3.25 1.00 39.26
C GLU A 57 3.03 0.08 40.46
N LEU A 58 2.68 -1.18 40.20
CA LEU A 58 2.47 -2.15 41.27
C LEU A 58 3.77 -2.54 41.96
N ALA A 59 4.85 -2.79 41.22
CA ALA A 59 6.17 -3.07 41.76
C ALA A 59 6.66 -1.93 42.65
N ALA A 60 6.45 -0.66 42.24
CA ALA A 60 6.78 0.50 43.07
C ALA A 60 5.97 0.54 44.38
N ASN A 61 4.68 0.20 44.34
CA ASN A 61 3.83 0.14 45.53
C ASN A 61 4.22 -0.99 46.50
N LEU A 62 4.77 -2.09 45.97
CA LEU A 62 5.22 -3.25 46.72
C LEU A 62 6.71 -3.20 47.10
N GLU A 63 7.41 -2.09 46.79
CA GLU A 63 8.85 -1.92 47.03
C GLU A 63 9.71 -3.01 46.35
N MET A 64 9.30 -3.43 45.15
CA MET A 64 10.01 -4.40 44.31
C MET A 64 10.93 -3.68 43.30
N ASP A 65 12.03 -3.11 43.80
CA ASP A 65 12.90 -2.20 43.03
C ASP A 65 13.40 -2.81 41.70
N VAL A 66 13.85 -4.07 41.70
CA VAL A 66 14.36 -4.75 40.50
C VAL A 66 13.26 -4.94 39.45
N ASP A 67 12.07 -5.38 39.87
CA ASP A 67 10.91 -5.53 39.00
C ASP A 67 10.41 -4.19 38.47
N GLN A 68 10.51 -3.12 39.26
CA GLN A 68 10.19 -1.77 38.80
C GLN A 68 11.14 -1.31 37.69
N HIS A 69 12.45 -1.55 37.83
CA HIS A 69 13.43 -1.26 36.78
C HIS A 69 13.17 -2.07 35.52
N LEU A 70 12.97 -3.39 35.64
CA LEU A 70 12.65 -4.27 34.50
C LEU A 70 11.37 -3.84 33.78
N ALA A 71 10.29 -3.55 34.51
CA ALA A 71 9.04 -3.09 33.93
C ALA A 71 9.22 -1.74 33.20
N THR A 72 10.05 -0.84 33.73
CA THR A 72 10.38 0.41 33.04
C THR A 72 11.14 0.14 31.74
N ILE A 73 12.11 -0.78 31.75
CA ILE A 73 12.86 -1.19 30.56
C ILE A 73 11.93 -1.77 29.50
N PHE A 74 11.08 -2.75 29.85
CA PHE A 74 10.12 -3.33 28.89
C PHE A 74 9.13 -2.30 28.36
N GLN A 75 8.69 -1.34 29.18
CA GLN A 75 7.87 -0.22 28.71
C GLN A 75 8.61 0.64 27.67
N GLN A 76 9.89 0.95 27.89
CA GLN A 76 10.69 1.68 26.91
C GLN A 76 10.92 0.86 25.64
N VAL A 77 11.22 -0.44 25.77
CA VAL A 77 11.42 -1.33 24.61
C VAL A 77 10.18 -1.44 23.75
N ALA A 78 9.01 -1.62 24.37
CA ALA A 78 7.73 -1.61 23.66
C ALA A 78 7.50 -0.29 22.90
N ALA A 79 7.77 0.87 23.52
CA ALA A 79 7.65 2.17 22.85
C ALA A 79 8.57 2.28 21.62
N LEU A 80 9.80 1.76 21.70
CA LEU A 80 10.72 1.73 20.57
C LEU A 80 10.21 0.90 19.40
N PHE A 81 9.56 -0.22 19.68
CA PHE A 81 8.93 -1.03 18.65
C PHE A 81 7.71 -0.35 18.02
N VAL A 82 6.90 0.39 18.79
CA VAL A 82 5.86 1.26 18.24
C VAL A 82 6.46 2.30 17.28
N PHE A 83 7.60 2.91 17.64
CA PHE A 83 8.30 3.84 16.74
C PHE A 83 8.86 3.13 15.50
N ALA A 84 9.39 1.90 15.65
CA ALA A 84 9.86 1.09 14.53
C ALA A 84 8.71 0.79 13.56
N GLU A 85 7.51 0.50 14.06
CA GLU A 85 6.34 0.26 13.23
C GLU A 85 5.89 1.51 12.48
N LYS A 86 5.89 2.66 13.15
CA LYS A 86 5.66 3.95 12.48
C LYS A 86 6.69 4.26 11.40
N ARG A 87 7.95 3.88 11.59
CA ARG A 87 8.97 3.99 10.53
C ARG A 87 8.69 3.02 9.37
N THR A 88 8.18 1.81 9.63
CA THR A 88 7.74 0.88 8.58
C THR A 88 6.62 1.51 7.73
N GLU A 89 5.58 2.04 8.38
CA GLU A 89 4.47 2.74 7.72
C GLU A 89 4.98 3.93 6.88
N MET A 90 5.92 4.70 7.42
CA MET A 90 6.54 5.82 6.71
C MET A 90 7.31 5.38 5.48
N ILE A 91 8.13 4.32 5.56
CA ILE A 91 8.86 3.80 4.40
C ILE A 91 7.89 3.34 3.31
N ALA A 92 6.78 2.68 3.69
CA ALA A 92 5.74 2.29 2.74
C ALA A 92 5.11 3.53 2.08
N THR A 93 4.79 4.55 2.88
CA THR A 93 4.21 5.81 2.39
C THR A 93 5.19 6.57 1.49
N ASP A 94 6.48 6.62 1.84
CA ASP A 94 7.56 7.24 1.03
C ASP A 94 7.62 6.58 -0.35
N ARG A 95 7.49 5.25 -0.40
CA ARG A 95 7.46 4.50 -1.67
C ARG A 95 6.21 4.84 -2.49
N ILE A 96 5.05 4.95 -1.86
CA ILE A 96 3.81 5.35 -2.54
C ILE A 96 3.92 6.78 -3.08
N GLN A 97 4.43 7.71 -2.28
CA GLN A 97 4.57 9.12 -2.62
C GLN A 97 5.67 9.39 -3.66
N SER A 98 6.62 8.46 -3.83
CA SER A 98 7.60 8.49 -4.92
C SER A 98 6.99 8.16 -6.30
N LEU A 99 5.72 7.77 -6.36
CA LEU A 99 5.00 7.49 -7.59
C LEU A 99 4.27 8.77 -8.05
N ASP A 100 4.55 9.22 -9.28
CA ASP A 100 3.98 10.45 -9.88
C ASP A 100 2.44 10.54 -9.79
N GLU A 101 1.73 9.39 -9.72
CA GLU A 101 0.27 9.34 -9.63
C GLU A 101 -0.28 9.70 -8.23
N PHE A 102 0.53 9.59 -7.18
CA PHE A 102 0.14 9.74 -5.78
C PHE A 102 0.89 10.84 -5.03
N GLU A 103 1.79 11.57 -5.71
CA GLU A 103 2.59 12.66 -5.14
C GLU A 103 1.68 13.77 -4.59
N VAL A 104 1.76 14.00 -3.27
CA VAL A 104 1.16 15.14 -2.60
C VAL A 104 2.24 16.20 -2.37
N PRO A 105 2.12 17.43 -2.90
CA PRO A 105 3.17 18.46 -2.80
C PRO A 105 3.64 18.78 -1.37
N GLU A 106 2.75 18.67 -0.38
CA GLU A 106 3.05 18.92 1.03
C GLU A 106 3.63 17.70 1.77
N TYR A 107 3.64 16.51 1.15
CA TYR A 107 4.04 15.27 1.81
C TYR A 107 5.45 15.35 2.39
N GLY A 108 6.42 15.83 1.60
CA GLY A 108 7.82 15.91 2.05
C GLY A 108 7.98 16.72 3.34
N TYR A 109 7.24 17.81 3.50
CA TYR A 109 7.25 18.61 4.74
C TYR A 109 6.67 17.85 5.92
N LEU A 110 5.48 17.25 5.76
CA LEU A 110 4.80 16.48 6.82
C LEU A 110 5.62 15.25 7.23
N ARG A 111 6.24 14.62 6.25
CA ARG A 111 7.10 13.45 6.39
C ARG A 111 8.37 13.79 7.18
N ASP A 112 9.02 14.92 6.86
CA ASP A 112 10.20 15.38 7.59
C ASP A 112 9.87 15.79 9.03
N GLU A 113 8.73 16.46 9.25
CA GLU A 113 8.24 16.82 10.58
C GLU A 113 8.00 15.56 11.43
N LEU A 114 7.27 14.58 10.89
CA LEU A 114 7.02 13.30 11.56
C LEU A 114 8.31 12.52 11.83
N SER A 115 9.25 12.50 10.87
CA SER A 115 10.56 11.83 11.04
C SER A 115 11.37 12.47 12.17
N ALA A 116 11.35 13.81 12.26
CA ALA A 116 12.02 14.55 13.30
C ALA A 116 11.40 14.27 14.68
N ASP A 117 10.07 14.27 14.80
CA ASP A 117 9.38 13.97 16.05
C ASP A 117 9.69 12.55 16.54
N LEU A 118 9.55 11.55 15.66
CA LEU A 118 9.89 10.16 15.97
C LEU A 118 11.35 10.01 16.40
N PHE A 119 12.28 10.72 15.75
CA PHE A 119 13.69 10.69 16.14
C PHE A 119 13.93 11.28 17.53
N HIS A 120 13.25 12.38 17.89
CA HIS A 120 13.36 12.96 19.23
C HIS A 120 12.80 12.03 20.30
N ASP A 121 11.64 11.43 20.05
CA ASP A 121 11.00 10.50 20.97
C ASP A 121 11.84 9.23 21.14
N GLU A 122 12.37 8.67 20.05
CA GLU A 122 13.27 7.51 20.07
C GLU A 122 14.55 7.80 20.85
N LEU A 123 15.16 8.98 20.68
CA LEU A 123 16.31 9.41 21.48
C LEU A 123 15.98 9.54 22.96
N ALA A 124 14.82 10.11 23.30
CA ALA A 124 14.39 10.24 24.69
C ALA A 124 14.20 8.87 25.34
N THR A 125 13.55 7.94 24.64
CA THR A 125 13.33 6.56 25.08
C THR A 125 14.64 5.77 25.19
N MET A 126 15.57 5.93 24.24
CA MET A 126 16.93 5.35 24.32
C MET A 126 17.71 5.85 25.53
N ASN A 127 17.63 7.14 25.84
CA ASN A 127 18.28 7.71 27.02
C ASN A 127 17.68 7.14 28.31
N ALA A 128 16.35 7.09 28.42
CA ALA A 128 15.67 6.48 29.56
C ALA A 128 16.06 5.00 29.75
N LEU A 129 16.08 4.23 28.66
CA LEU A 129 16.52 2.83 28.67
C LEU A 129 17.97 2.70 29.18
N THR A 130 18.86 3.59 28.73
CA THR A 130 20.28 3.59 29.14
C THR A 130 20.44 3.92 30.63
N GLU A 131 19.64 4.85 31.15
CA GLU A 131 19.62 5.19 32.58
C GLU A 131 19.17 3.99 33.44
N GLU A 132 18.12 3.28 33.04
CA GLU A 132 17.64 2.09 33.74
C GLU A 132 18.64 0.93 33.70
N LEU A 133 19.27 0.68 32.55
CA LEU A 133 20.33 -0.32 32.42
C LEU A 133 21.54 0.02 33.29
N ALA A 134 21.92 1.30 33.35
CA ALA A 134 23.00 1.76 34.23
C ALA A 134 22.63 1.58 35.71
N ALA A 135 21.39 1.86 36.09
CA ALA A 135 20.90 1.67 37.45
C ALA A 135 20.97 0.19 37.88
N LEU A 136 20.62 -0.76 37.00
CA LEU A 136 20.78 -2.19 37.28
C LEU A 136 22.25 -2.56 37.52
N LEU A 137 23.18 -2.06 36.69
CA LEU A 137 24.61 -2.32 36.85
C LEU A 137 25.18 -1.68 38.13
N ASP A 138 24.82 -0.43 38.42
CA ASP A 138 25.28 0.29 39.62
C ASP A 138 24.81 -0.37 40.92
N ASN A 139 23.65 -1.04 40.88
CA ASN A 139 23.08 -1.81 41.99
C ASN A 139 23.55 -3.27 42.03
N GLU A 140 24.49 -3.68 41.16
CA GLU A 140 25.00 -5.05 41.03
C GLU A 140 23.92 -6.10 40.63
N GLU A 141 22.84 -5.66 39.99
CA GLU A 141 21.70 -6.49 39.53
C GLU A 141 21.97 -7.10 38.15
N TYR A 142 23.06 -7.87 38.03
CA TYR A 142 23.53 -8.42 36.75
C TYR A 142 22.54 -9.39 36.08
N TYR A 143 21.74 -10.11 36.88
CA TYR A 143 20.74 -11.03 36.34
C TYR A 143 19.61 -10.26 35.65
N ALA A 144 19.05 -9.23 36.30
CA ALA A 144 18.03 -8.38 35.70
C ALA A 144 18.56 -7.67 34.45
N TYR A 145 19.83 -7.24 34.47
CA TYR A 145 20.48 -6.69 33.28
C TYR A 145 20.48 -7.70 32.13
N ALA A 146 20.88 -8.96 32.38
CA ALA A 146 20.87 -10.02 31.37
C ALA A 146 19.47 -10.33 30.85
N VAL A 147 18.44 -10.33 31.71
CA VAL A 147 17.03 -10.54 31.35
C VAL A 147 16.50 -9.48 30.39
N ALA A 148 16.98 -8.23 30.50
CA ALA A 148 16.53 -7.13 29.64
C ALA A 148 17.16 -7.14 28.24
N LEU A 149 18.35 -7.71 28.06
CA LEU A 149 19.12 -7.61 26.81
C LEU A 149 18.43 -8.23 25.59
N PRO A 150 17.80 -9.42 25.64
CA PRO A 150 17.21 -10.06 24.46
C PRO A 150 16.24 -9.14 23.70
N GLU A 151 15.30 -8.50 24.40
CA GLU A 151 14.31 -7.63 23.74
C GLU A 151 14.92 -6.33 23.20
N ILE A 152 15.95 -5.80 23.86
CA ILE A 152 16.71 -4.65 23.35
C ILE A 152 17.44 -5.04 22.06
N ILE A 153 18.03 -6.23 22.01
CA ILE A 153 18.71 -6.75 20.82
C ILE A 153 17.69 -7.00 19.70
N ASN A 154 16.51 -7.56 20.01
CA ASN A 154 15.43 -7.74 19.03
C ASN A 154 15.03 -6.40 18.40
N TYR A 155 14.90 -5.34 19.20
CA TYR A 155 14.66 -3.99 18.67
C TYR A 155 15.81 -3.51 17.77
N LEU A 156 17.07 -3.68 18.19
CA LEU A 156 18.23 -3.31 17.38
C LEU A 156 18.27 -4.08 16.04
N THR A 157 17.82 -5.33 16.04
CA THR A 157 17.64 -6.15 14.83
C THR A 157 16.60 -5.53 13.90
N LYS A 158 15.39 -5.20 14.41
CA LYS A 158 14.33 -4.53 13.62
C LYS A 158 14.80 -3.17 13.09
N ARG A 159 15.47 -2.37 13.92
CA ARG A 159 16.05 -1.07 13.50
C ARG A 159 17.04 -1.25 12.35
N ARG A 160 17.89 -2.27 12.41
CA ARG A 160 18.85 -2.57 11.34
C ARG A 160 18.14 -2.97 10.04
N GLN A 161 17.08 -3.77 10.12
CA GLN A 161 16.25 -4.11 8.95
C GLN A 161 15.66 -2.85 8.31
N LEU A 162 15.09 -1.94 9.13
CA LEU A 162 14.53 -0.68 8.66
C LEU A 162 15.58 0.19 7.95
N GLN A 163 16.80 0.30 8.49
CA GLN A 163 17.89 1.03 7.85
C GLN A 163 18.24 0.47 6.47
N VAL A 164 18.23 -0.85 6.30
CA VAL A 164 18.47 -1.49 5.00
C VAL A 164 17.32 -1.20 4.01
N LEU A 165 16.07 -1.23 4.48
CA LEU A 165 14.88 -0.96 3.68
C LEU A 165 14.70 0.53 3.31
N SER A 166 15.28 1.43 4.10
CA SER A 166 15.12 2.90 4.06
C SER A 166 16.22 3.63 3.25
N LYS A 167 17.01 2.97 2.38
CA LYS A 167 18.11 3.58 1.61
C LYS A 167 17.72 4.67 0.57
N ASN A 168 16.76 5.53 0.89
CA ASN A 168 16.54 6.89 0.37
C ASN A 168 16.53 7.99 1.46
N ASP A 169 16.84 7.71 2.74
CA ASP A 169 16.92 8.75 3.79
C ASP A 169 18.37 9.20 4.09
N PRO A 170 18.64 10.50 4.29
CA PRO A 170 19.97 11.00 4.63
C PRO A 170 20.32 10.71 6.10
N GLU A 171 21.56 10.29 6.34
CA GLU A 171 22.07 9.98 7.68
C GLU A 171 21.97 11.18 8.66
N PRO A 172 21.69 10.95 9.95
CA PRO A 172 21.83 11.98 10.97
C PRO A 172 23.32 12.12 11.33
N GLY A 173 24.04 13.03 10.67
CA GLY A 173 25.44 13.24 11.04
C GLY A 173 26.29 14.18 10.19
N ASP A 174 25.88 15.43 9.96
CA ASP A 174 26.89 16.48 9.70
C ASP A 174 26.37 17.89 10.02
N SER A 175 26.27 18.21 11.31
CA SER A 175 26.11 19.61 11.73
C SER A 175 26.81 19.97 13.03
N VAL A 176 28.12 19.70 13.14
CA VAL A 176 29.02 20.60 13.90
C VAL A 176 30.42 20.59 13.27
N THR A 177 30.80 21.65 12.57
CA THR A 177 32.03 22.41 12.90
C THR A 177 32.04 23.79 12.24
N VAL A 178 32.37 24.78 13.05
CA VAL A 178 32.59 26.19 12.71
C VAL A 178 34.04 26.38 12.25
N ASP A 179 34.19 26.93 11.05
CA ASP A 179 35.18 27.92 10.57
C ASP A 179 36.69 27.60 10.64
N THR A 180 37.37 27.56 9.48
CA THR A 180 38.25 28.64 8.97
C THR A 180 39.16 28.19 7.82
N GLY A 181 39.23 28.98 6.74
CA GLY A 181 40.50 29.25 6.06
C GLY A 181 40.81 28.60 4.69
N SER A 182 40.42 29.30 3.62
CA SER A 182 41.17 29.56 2.37
C SER A 182 41.83 28.43 1.56
N GLY A 183 41.42 28.34 0.27
CA GLY A 183 42.36 28.13 -0.85
C GLY A 183 42.00 27.04 -1.86
N SER A 184 41.33 27.40 -2.96
CA SER A 184 41.33 26.63 -4.21
C SER A 184 42.66 26.83 -4.99
N PRO A 185 42.93 26.12 -6.11
CA PRO A 185 42.63 24.74 -6.52
C PRO A 185 43.87 24.02 -7.13
N LYS A 186 43.79 22.69 -7.31
CA LYS A 186 44.51 21.81 -8.28
C LYS A 186 44.21 20.37 -7.82
N GLY A 187 43.83 19.37 -8.61
CA GLY A 187 43.90 19.13 -10.04
C GLY A 187 44.32 17.66 -10.22
N ALA A 188 43.41 16.84 -10.77
CA ALA A 188 43.60 15.49 -11.33
C ALA A 188 44.21 14.39 -10.42
N GLY A 189 43.39 13.38 -10.12
CA GLY A 189 43.79 12.07 -9.62
C GLY A 189 42.56 11.18 -9.51
N SER A 190 42.53 10.11 -10.29
CA SER A 190 41.65 8.97 -10.09
C SER A 190 41.90 8.38 -8.70
N ASP A 191 40.87 8.28 -7.87
CA ASP A 191 40.87 7.43 -6.68
C ASP A 191 39.43 6.95 -6.47
N ASP A 192 39.26 5.64 -6.65
CA ASP A 192 38.54 4.72 -5.78
C ASP A 192 37.45 5.34 -4.90
N THR A 193 36.21 5.18 -5.34
CA THR A 193 35.02 5.32 -4.48
C THR A 193 34.92 4.08 -3.58
N GLU A 194 35.91 3.86 -2.72
CA GLU A 194 35.79 3.03 -1.51
C GLU A 194 35.54 4.00 -0.36
N GLY A 195 34.27 4.29 -0.06
CA GLY A 195 33.95 5.27 0.97
C GLY A 195 32.48 5.41 1.26
N GLU A 196 31.73 4.30 1.38
CA GLU A 196 30.36 4.33 1.92
C GLU A 196 29.86 2.96 2.46
N GLU A 197 30.71 1.93 2.56
CA GLU A 197 30.35 0.62 3.13
C GLU A 197 30.76 0.44 4.61
N THR A 198 31.49 1.39 5.19
CA THR A 198 32.17 1.17 6.48
C THR A 198 31.30 1.32 7.73
N THR A 199 30.12 1.96 7.67
CA THR A 199 29.25 2.15 8.86
C THR A 199 28.26 1.00 9.07
N LEU A 200 27.94 0.24 8.03
CA LEU A 200 27.00 -0.89 8.11
C LEU A 200 27.61 -2.16 8.73
N ASN A 201 28.93 -2.25 8.92
CA ASN A 201 29.60 -3.48 9.37
C ASN A 201 30.01 -3.48 10.85
N GLU A 202 29.79 -2.41 11.62
CA GLU A 202 30.13 -2.40 13.04
C GLU A 202 28.99 -2.96 13.90
N THR A 203 29.24 -4.11 14.57
CA THR A 203 28.30 -4.71 15.54
C THR A 203 28.03 -3.74 16.70
N HIS A 204 26.74 -3.57 17.04
CA HIS A 204 26.33 -2.65 18.11
C HIS A 204 26.98 -3.02 19.46
N PRO A 205 27.42 -2.04 20.28
CA PRO A 205 28.10 -2.31 21.55
C PRO A 205 27.32 -3.20 22.52
N LEU A 206 25.99 -3.03 22.63
CA LEU A 206 25.15 -3.90 23.47
C LEU A 206 25.09 -5.34 22.95
N VAL A 207 25.14 -5.55 21.63
CA VAL A 207 25.17 -6.90 21.05
C VAL A 207 26.52 -7.57 21.38
N LYS A 208 27.64 -6.84 21.26
CA LYS A 208 28.96 -7.35 21.69
C LYS A 208 29.02 -7.66 23.18
N GLN A 209 28.32 -6.89 24.02
CA GLN A 209 28.22 -7.18 25.45
C GLN A 209 27.38 -8.44 25.70
N ALA A 210 26.27 -8.61 24.97
CA ALA A 210 25.43 -9.80 25.05
C ALA A 210 26.15 -11.08 24.60
N GLU A 211 26.93 -11.02 23.51
CA GLU A 211 27.81 -12.11 23.06
C GLU A 211 28.74 -12.57 24.19
N GLN A 212 29.39 -11.61 24.86
CA GLN A 212 30.29 -11.92 25.97
C GLN A 212 29.55 -12.45 27.19
N LEU A 213 28.34 -11.93 27.46
CA LEU A 213 27.56 -12.27 28.63
C LEU A 213 26.93 -13.66 28.52
N ALA A 214 26.58 -14.11 27.32
CA ALA A 214 25.93 -15.40 27.08
C ALA A 214 26.69 -16.56 27.76
N ASP A 215 28.03 -16.58 27.65
CA ASP A 215 28.87 -17.62 28.27
C ASP A 215 28.90 -17.60 29.81
N PHE A 216 28.37 -16.55 30.45
CA PHE A 216 28.32 -16.40 31.91
C PHE A 216 26.91 -16.56 32.49
N VAL A 217 25.88 -16.63 31.65
CA VAL A 217 24.50 -16.87 32.11
C VAL A 217 24.41 -18.31 32.62
N THR A 218 23.88 -18.50 33.83
CA THR A 218 23.80 -19.83 34.44
C THR A 218 22.47 -20.54 34.20
N GLU A 219 21.44 -19.80 33.81
CA GLU A 219 20.11 -20.33 33.51
C GLU A 219 20.02 -20.63 32.02
N PRO A 220 19.87 -21.91 31.63
CA PRO A 220 19.95 -22.30 30.22
C PRO A 220 18.81 -21.68 29.39
N GLU A 221 17.67 -21.37 30.01
CA GLU A 221 16.56 -20.68 29.35
C GLU A 221 16.92 -19.23 28.96
N LEU A 222 17.54 -18.50 29.88
CA LEU A 222 17.97 -17.12 29.63
C LEU A 222 19.16 -17.09 28.65
N GLU A 223 20.09 -18.04 28.78
CA GLU A 223 21.20 -18.18 27.84
C GLU A 223 20.69 -18.48 26.43
N ALA A 224 19.75 -19.42 26.27
CA ALA A 224 19.13 -19.74 24.99
C ALA A 224 18.45 -18.52 24.37
N ASN A 225 17.67 -17.75 25.14
CA ASN A 225 16.99 -16.56 24.62
C ASN A 225 17.99 -15.47 24.20
N LEU A 226 19.05 -15.24 24.98
CA LEU A 226 20.08 -14.27 24.65
C LEU A 226 20.87 -14.66 23.39
N ARG A 227 21.29 -15.93 23.29
CA ARG A 227 21.96 -16.48 22.10
C ARG A 227 21.05 -16.39 20.87
N LYS A 228 19.75 -16.70 21.00
CA LYS A 228 18.75 -16.53 19.92
C LYS A 228 18.73 -15.09 19.41
N SER A 229 18.56 -14.11 20.29
CA SER A 229 18.50 -12.69 19.90
C SER A 229 19.80 -12.22 19.24
N VAL A 230 20.96 -12.64 19.75
CA VAL A 230 22.28 -12.36 19.13
C VAL A 230 22.39 -13.01 17.75
N GLY A 231 21.99 -14.27 17.60
CA GLY A 231 22.00 -14.97 16.31
C GLY A 231 21.11 -14.30 15.27
N LEU A 232 19.89 -13.91 15.64
CA LEU A 232 18.96 -13.17 14.77
C LEU A 232 19.53 -11.81 14.34
N TYR A 233 20.23 -11.10 15.25
CA TYR A 233 20.91 -9.86 14.91
C TYR A 233 21.98 -10.09 13.85
N HIS A 234 22.85 -11.11 14.01
CA HIS A 234 23.90 -11.44 13.04
C HIS A 234 23.34 -11.87 11.69
N TYR A 235 22.23 -12.60 11.68
CA TYR A 235 21.54 -12.94 10.44
C TYR A 235 21.11 -11.68 9.68
N CYS A 236 20.41 -10.75 10.34
CA CYS A 236 20.01 -9.46 9.76
C CYS A 236 21.21 -8.54 9.44
N SER A 237 22.39 -8.88 9.96
CA SER A 237 23.66 -8.21 9.68
C SER A 237 24.41 -8.80 8.48
N ARG A 238 23.83 -9.83 7.82
CA ARG A 238 24.43 -10.59 6.71
C ARG A 238 25.64 -11.43 7.13
N ASP A 239 25.60 -11.94 8.35
CA ASP A 239 26.58 -12.92 8.85
C ASP A 239 25.86 -14.22 9.23
N PRO A 240 25.45 -15.04 8.23
CA PRO A 240 24.73 -16.28 8.48
C PRO A 240 25.59 -17.32 9.20
N GLU A 241 26.92 -17.27 9.06
CA GLU A 241 27.83 -18.21 9.72
C GLU A 241 27.80 -18.02 11.24
N ILE A 242 27.97 -16.77 11.71
CA ILE A 242 27.86 -16.44 13.14
C ILE A 242 26.43 -16.65 13.64
N ALA A 243 25.42 -16.30 12.82
CA ALA A 243 24.02 -16.50 13.19
C ALA A 243 23.70 -17.97 13.48
N THR A 244 24.08 -18.88 12.59
CA THR A 244 23.83 -20.32 12.73
C THR A 244 24.58 -20.90 13.94
N GLU A 245 25.78 -20.42 14.26
CA GLU A 245 26.51 -20.82 15.48
C GLU A 245 25.69 -20.50 16.75
N PHE A 246 25.29 -19.23 16.92
CA PHE A 246 24.50 -18.81 18.09
C PHE A 246 23.13 -19.48 18.17
N LEU A 247 22.43 -19.66 17.04
CA LEU A 247 21.13 -20.31 17.01
C LEU A 247 21.23 -21.81 17.30
N SER A 248 22.30 -22.47 16.86
CA SER A 248 22.56 -23.88 17.17
C SER A 248 22.82 -24.07 18.66
N ASP A 249 23.64 -23.21 19.26
CA ASP A 249 23.87 -23.23 20.71
C ASP A 249 22.57 -22.98 21.50
N ALA A 250 21.76 -22.01 21.07
CA ALA A 250 20.45 -21.75 21.68
C ALA A 250 19.53 -22.98 21.59
N ARG A 251 19.58 -23.72 20.47
CA ARG A 251 18.79 -24.93 20.24
C ARG A 251 19.23 -26.06 21.15
N GLU A 252 20.53 -26.27 21.32
CA GLU A 252 21.06 -27.26 22.27
C GLU A 252 20.59 -26.96 23.70
N LEU A 253 20.64 -25.69 24.12
CA LEU A 253 20.16 -25.25 25.43
C LEU A 253 18.63 -25.42 25.59
N ALA A 254 17.85 -25.18 24.54
CA ALA A 254 16.41 -25.43 24.54
C ALA A 254 16.09 -26.93 24.74
N ILE A 255 16.84 -27.82 24.09
CA ILE A 255 16.73 -29.28 24.26
C ILE A 255 17.07 -29.68 25.70
N GLU A 256 18.18 -29.16 26.24
CA GLU A 256 18.59 -29.44 27.62
C GLU A 256 17.56 -28.98 28.66
N SER A 257 16.90 -27.85 28.39
CA SER A 257 15.88 -27.25 29.24
C SER A 257 14.48 -27.84 29.04
N GLY A 258 14.30 -28.66 28.00
CA GLY A 258 13.02 -29.27 27.64
C GLY A 258 11.99 -28.27 27.09
N GLU A 259 12.46 -27.23 26.40
CA GLU A 259 11.62 -26.19 25.77
C GLU A 259 11.32 -26.54 24.32
N THR A 260 10.36 -27.45 24.11
CA THR A 260 10.06 -27.99 22.77
C THR A 260 9.59 -26.92 21.79
N ALA A 261 8.84 -25.92 22.25
CA ALA A 261 8.38 -24.83 21.39
C ALA A 261 9.54 -23.95 20.89
N LEU A 262 10.56 -23.74 21.74
CA LEU A 262 11.75 -22.97 21.35
C LEU A 262 12.68 -23.81 20.46
N GLU A 263 12.80 -25.12 20.72
CA GLU A 263 13.52 -26.04 19.84
C GLU A 263 12.97 -26.01 18.41
N ASP A 264 11.65 -26.21 18.25
CA ASP A 264 11.00 -26.21 16.93
C ASP A 264 11.19 -24.86 16.21
N ALA A 265 11.02 -23.74 16.91
CA ALA A 265 11.21 -22.40 16.33
C ALA A 265 12.67 -22.12 15.90
N LEU A 266 13.64 -22.68 16.62
CA LEU A 266 15.05 -22.56 16.27
C LEU A 266 15.44 -23.48 15.11
N ASP A 267 14.87 -24.69 15.04
CA ASP A 267 15.02 -25.59 13.90
C ASP A 267 14.55 -24.93 12.60
N ASP A 268 13.32 -24.40 12.61
CA ASP A 268 12.74 -23.69 11.46
C ASP A 268 13.60 -22.49 11.04
N GLN A 269 14.12 -21.73 12.01
CA GLN A 269 14.95 -20.56 11.73
C GLN A 269 16.33 -20.94 11.18
N ILE A 270 16.95 -22.02 11.67
CA ILE A 270 18.24 -22.50 11.15
C ILE A 270 18.07 -23.01 9.72
N GLU A 271 17.04 -23.82 9.44
CA GLU A 271 16.71 -24.29 8.09
C GLU A 271 16.50 -23.11 7.15
N ARG A 272 15.75 -22.09 7.59
CA ARG A 272 15.55 -20.85 6.82
C ARG A 272 16.85 -20.13 6.49
N ILE A 273 17.82 -20.08 7.39
CA ILE A 273 19.11 -19.42 7.14
C ILE A 273 19.95 -20.23 6.15
N GLU A 274 19.86 -21.55 6.18
CA GLU A 274 20.53 -22.42 5.21
C GLU A 274 19.98 -22.23 3.79
N ASP A 275 18.65 -22.14 3.67
CA ASP A 275 17.97 -21.88 2.39
C ASP A 275 18.16 -20.43 1.92
N VAL A 276 18.16 -19.49 2.86
CA VAL A 276 18.18 -18.04 2.63
C VAL A 276 19.33 -17.40 3.43
N PRO A 277 20.59 -17.51 2.98
CA PRO A 277 21.72 -16.97 3.75
C PRO A 277 21.71 -15.45 3.88
N ASN A 278 21.10 -14.75 2.91
CA ASN A 278 20.91 -13.30 2.95
C ASN A 278 19.43 -12.98 3.20
N PRO A 279 19.04 -12.45 4.38
CA PRO A 279 17.63 -12.16 4.70
C PRO A 279 16.99 -11.09 3.82
N TYR A 280 17.78 -10.37 3.04
CA TYR A 280 17.30 -9.35 2.11
C TYR A 280 17.35 -9.83 0.64
N ASP A 281 17.63 -11.11 0.41
CA ASP A 281 17.56 -11.70 -0.93
C ASP A 281 16.12 -12.08 -1.27
N THR A 282 15.57 -11.39 -2.26
CA THR A 282 14.18 -11.58 -2.68
C THR A 282 14.04 -12.57 -3.83
N SER A 283 15.15 -13.08 -4.40
CA SER A 283 15.09 -13.94 -5.60
C SER A 283 14.40 -15.29 -5.37
N GLN A 284 14.27 -15.71 -4.12
CA GLN A 284 13.58 -16.95 -3.73
C GLN A 284 12.06 -16.85 -3.70
N TYR A 285 11.51 -15.62 -3.63
CA TYR A 285 10.06 -15.40 -3.74
C TYR A 285 9.60 -15.37 -5.20
N ASP A 286 10.52 -15.51 -6.16
CA ASP A 286 10.20 -15.64 -7.57
C ASP A 286 9.89 -17.10 -7.99
N GLU A 287 10.15 -18.12 -7.15
CA GLU A 287 10.18 -19.52 -7.64
C GLU A 287 9.39 -20.63 -6.91
N ASP A 288 8.66 -20.48 -5.79
CA ASP A 288 7.91 -21.64 -5.25
C ASP A 288 6.50 -21.41 -4.63
N ASP A 289 5.59 -22.31 -5.05
CA ASP A 289 4.16 -22.60 -4.78
C ASP A 289 3.08 -21.64 -5.33
N ASP A 290 2.82 -21.78 -6.64
CA ASP A 290 1.63 -21.34 -7.39
C ASP A 290 0.27 -21.86 -6.85
N ARG A 291 0.23 -22.60 -5.73
CA ARG A 291 -1.01 -23.13 -5.13
C ARG A 291 -1.45 -22.31 -3.93
N ASP A 292 -1.72 -21.04 -4.19
CA ASP A 292 -2.99 -20.36 -3.91
C ASP A 292 -2.76 -18.86 -4.11
N ARG A 293 -2.71 -18.43 -5.38
CA ARG A 293 -2.43 -17.02 -5.75
C ARG A 293 -3.42 -16.05 -5.10
N GLN A 294 -4.65 -16.50 -4.86
CA GLN A 294 -5.65 -15.73 -4.13
C GLN A 294 -5.26 -15.60 -2.66
N GLU A 295 -4.88 -16.70 -2.00
CA GLU A 295 -4.45 -16.66 -0.59
C GLU A 295 -3.16 -15.86 -0.39
N MET A 296 -2.20 -15.94 -1.32
CA MET A 296 -1.00 -15.08 -1.29
C MET A 296 -1.37 -13.61 -1.44
N ALA A 297 -2.22 -13.27 -2.41
CA ALA A 297 -2.68 -11.90 -2.59
C ALA A 297 -3.42 -11.37 -1.35
N LYS A 298 -4.25 -12.21 -0.73
CA LYS A 298 -4.97 -11.89 0.50
C LYS A 298 -4.01 -11.59 1.64
N LYS A 299 -3.04 -12.48 1.88
CA LYS A 299 -2.03 -12.33 2.94
C LYS A 299 -1.17 -11.08 2.76
N ILE A 300 -0.83 -10.74 1.51
CA ILE A 300 -0.07 -9.51 1.20
C ILE A 300 -0.86 -8.25 1.59
N LEU A 301 -2.19 -8.24 1.40
CA LEU A 301 -3.05 -7.11 1.76
C LEU A 301 -3.36 -7.05 3.26
N GLU A 302 -3.53 -8.20 3.91
CA GLU A 302 -3.69 -8.28 5.37
C GLU A 302 -2.48 -7.67 6.10
N ILE A 303 -1.26 -7.90 5.60
CA ILE A 303 -0.04 -7.27 6.12
C ILE A 303 -0.08 -5.73 5.98
N GLN A 304 -0.85 -5.20 5.03
CA GLN A 304 -1.06 -3.75 4.85
C GLN A 304 -2.26 -3.21 5.67
N GLY A 305 -2.84 -4.03 6.57
CA GLY A 305 -4.04 -3.68 7.33
C GLY A 305 -5.33 -3.66 6.50
N ILE A 306 -5.32 -4.27 5.31
CA ILE A 306 -6.48 -4.37 4.43
C ILE A 306 -7.00 -5.81 4.49
N GLU A 307 -8.03 -6.02 5.30
CA GLU A 307 -8.73 -7.31 5.36
C GLU A 307 -9.62 -7.48 4.13
N VAL A 308 -9.46 -8.61 3.44
CA VAL A 308 -10.26 -8.96 2.26
C VAL A 308 -11.05 -10.24 2.52
N ASP A 309 -12.38 -10.11 2.61
CA ASP A 309 -13.31 -11.23 2.62
C ASP A 309 -13.94 -11.41 1.23
N LEU A 310 -13.74 -12.57 0.60
CA LEU A 310 -14.34 -12.88 -0.70
C LEU A 310 -15.84 -13.22 -0.59
N GLU A 311 -16.30 -13.68 0.58
CA GLU A 311 -17.71 -14.01 0.84
C GLU A 311 -18.54 -12.77 1.18
N ASP A 312 -17.89 -11.72 1.69
CA ASP A 312 -18.51 -10.43 2.04
C ASP A 312 -17.88 -9.28 1.22
N PRO A 313 -18.32 -9.07 -0.03
CA PRO A 313 -17.76 -8.04 -0.89
C PRO A 313 -17.95 -6.63 -0.29
N PRO A 314 -16.91 -5.77 -0.34
CA PRO A 314 -17.01 -4.40 0.16
C PRO A 314 -18.11 -3.64 -0.57
N ASP A 315 -18.90 -2.86 0.18
CA ASP A 315 -19.90 -1.98 -0.43
C ASP A 315 -19.15 -0.96 -1.31
N PRO A 316 -19.36 -0.95 -2.64
CA PRO A 316 -18.64 -0.09 -3.55
C PRO A 316 -18.90 1.42 -3.32
N TYR A 317 -19.89 1.77 -2.49
CA TYR A 317 -20.24 3.14 -2.14
C TYR A 317 -19.77 3.57 -0.75
N GLU A 318 -19.42 2.64 0.13
CA GLU A 318 -19.00 2.93 1.52
C GLU A 318 -17.54 2.57 1.79
N ALA A 319 -16.98 1.59 1.09
CA ALA A 319 -15.60 1.15 1.28
C ALA A 319 -14.59 2.10 0.62
N ASP A 320 -13.39 2.18 1.19
CA ASP A 320 -12.33 2.97 0.59
C ASP A 320 -11.85 2.35 -0.75
N PRO A 321 -11.36 3.16 -1.70
CA PRO A 321 -10.94 2.67 -3.01
C PRO A 321 -9.83 1.61 -2.97
N MET A 322 -8.96 1.63 -1.95
CA MET A 322 -7.89 0.65 -1.79
C MET A 322 -8.43 -0.71 -1.36
N THR A 323 -9.41 -0.74 -0.43
CA THR A 323 -10.12 -1.97 -0.05
C THR A 323 -10.89 -2.57 -1.22
N VAL A 324 -11.60 -1.75 -2.01
CA VAL A 324 -12.29 -2.22 -3.22
C VAL A 324 -11.31 -2.76 -4.25
N MET A 325 -10.17 -2.09 -4.45
CA MET A 325 -9.14 -2.55 -5.38
C MET A 325 -8.44 -3.83 -4.89
N GLY A 326 -8.17 -3.93 -3.59
CA GLY A 326 -7.65 -5.13 -2.94
C GLY A 326 -8.58 -6.32 -3.08
N TYR A 327 -9.88 -6.13 -2.84
CA TYR A 327 -10.90 -7.16 -3.06
C TYR A 327 -10.85 -7.71 -4.50
N HIS A 328 -10.86 -6.82 -5.50
CA HIS A 328 -10.77 -7.25 -6.90
C HIS A 328 -9.43 -7.91 -7.23
N ALA A 329 -8.33 -7.45 -6.64
CA ALA A 329 -7.02 -8.03 -6.86
C ALA A 329 -6.92 -9.46 -6.34
N VAL A 330 -7.43 -9.72 -5.12
CA VAL A 330 -7.49 -11.07 -4.54
C VAL A 330 -8.43 -11.95 -5.35
N ARG A 331 -9.65 -11.49 -5.62
CA ARG A 331 -10.65 -12.26 -6.36
C ARG A 331 -10.17 -12.67 -7.75
N ASP A 332 -9.48 -11.77 -8.44
CA ASP A 332 -9.00 -11.99 -9.79
C ASP A 332 -7.55 -12.52 -9.85
N ALA A 333 -6.93 -12.91 -8.73
CA ALA A 333 -5.54 -13.40 -8.72
C ALA A 333 -5.38 -14.75 -9.44
N ASP A 334 -6.47 -15.54 -9.52
CA ASP A 334 -6.53 -16.77 -10.31
C ASP A 334 -7.38 -16.57 -11.60
N PRO A 335 -6.75 -16.45 -12.78
CA PRO A 335 -7.47 -16.33 -14.05
C PRO A 335 -7.89 -17.67 -14.66
N GLU A 336 -7.52 -18.81 -14.08
CA GLU A 336 -7.78 -20.13 -14.66
C GLU A 336 -9.26 -20.36 -15.04
N PRO A 337 -10.25 -19.99 -14.21
CA PRO A 337 -11.66 -20.17 -14.54
C PRO A 337 -12.07 -19.47 -15.85
N LEU A 338 -11.45 -18.34 -16.17
CA LEU A 338 -11.73 -17.59 -17.40
C LEU A 338 -11.10 -18.25 -18.62
N TYR A 339 -9.85 -18.66 -18.53
CA TYR A 339 -9.18 -19.36 -19.63
C TYR A 339 -9.84 -20.69 -19.98
N ARG A 340 -10.44 -21.38 -18.99
CA ARG A 340 -11.24 -22.59 -19.23
C ARG A 340 -12.47 -22.34 -20.11
N HIS A 341 -13.02 -21.13 -20.09
CA HIS A 341 -14.22 -20.82 -20.87
C HIS A 341 -13.99 -20.93 -22.38
N CYS A 342 -12.87 -20.41 -22.89
CA CYS A 342 -12.58 -20.45 -24.32
C CYS A 342 -11.08 -20.34 -24.63
N GLU A 343 -10.58 -21.17 -25.53
CA GLU A 343 -9.19 -21.15 -26.04
C GLU A 343 -8.80 -19.84 -26.75
N HIS A 344 -9.78 -19.05 -27.17
CA HIS A 344 -9.59 -17.82 -27.93
C HIS A 344 -9.60 -16.56 -27.05
N LEU A 345 -9.73 -16.71 -25.73
CA LEU A 345 -9.65 -15.62 -24.78
C LEU A 345 -8.19 -15.34 -24.44
N HIS A 346 -7.91 -14.05 -24.37
CA HIS A 346 -6.64 -13.50 -23.98
C HIS A 346 -6.86 -12.54 -22.80
N LEU A 347 -5.90 -12.57 -21.88
CA LEU A 347 -5.91 -11.77 -20.67
C LEU A 347 -4.51 -11.18 -20.47
N ALA A 348 -4.48 -9.92 -20.08
CA ALA A 348 -3.27 -9.26 -19.61
C ALA A 348 -3.54 -8.47 -18.33
N TYR A 349 -2.59 -8.57 -17.41
CA TYR A 349 -2.55 -7.73 -16.22
C TYR A 349 -1.63 -6.53 -16.46
N SER A 350 -2.13 -5.34 -16.15
CA SER A 350 -1.33 -4.14 -15.98
C SER A 350 -1.40 -3.76 -14.52
N PRO A 351 -0.54 -4.38 -13.67
CA PRO A 351 -0.49 -4.02 -12.27
C PRO A 351 -0.26 -2.52 -12.13
N SER A 352 -0.97 -1.91 -11.18
CA SER A 352 -0.65 -0.55 -10.76
C SER A 352 0.73 -0.55 -10.12
N GLU A 353 1.31 0.62 -9.90
CA GLU A 353 2.61 0.71 -9.21
C GLU A 353 2.54 0.10 -7.79
N ALA A 354 1.39 0.21 -7.12
CA ALA A 354 1.13 -0.52 -5.87
C ALA A 354 1.13 -2.03 -6.08
N GLY A 355 0.51 -2.54 -7.14
CA GLY A 355 0.56 -3.96 -7.48
C GLY A 355 1.95 -4.48 -7.81
N LYS A 356 2.78 -3.70 -8.49
CA LYS A 356 4.18 -4.04 -8.75
C LYS A 356 5.00 -4.09 -7.47
N LEU A 357 4.79 -3.13 -6.57
CA LEU A 357 5.46 -3.06 -5.27
C LEU A 357 5.10 -4.25 -4.37
N LEU A 358 3.83 -4.67 -4.41
CA LEU A 358 3.29 -5.78 -3.64
C LEU A 358 3.55 -7.15 -4.29
N GLY A 359 4.16 -7.21 -5.48
CA GLY A 359 4.32 -8.45 -6.24
C GLY A 359 2.98 -9.04 -6.72
N MET A 360 1.92 -8.23 -6.77
CA MET A 360 0.56 -8.65 -7.09
C MET A 360 0.16 -8.17 -8.50
N GLY A 361 0.33 -9.06 -9.48
CA GLY A 361 0.00 -8.76 -10.88
C GLY A 361 -1.46 -8.35 -11.11
N SER A 362 -2.41 -8.98 -10.39
CA SER A 362 -3.85 -8.69 -10.48
C SER A 362 -4.25 -7.36 -9.83
N PHE A 363 -3.36 -6.70 -9.09
CA PHE A 363 -3.62 -5.43 -8.41
C PHE A 363 -3.39 -4.28 -9.37
N GLY A 364 -4.41 -3.92 -10.13
CA GLY A 364 -4.32 -2.88 -11.15
C GLY A 364 -5.36 -3.03 -12.24
N SER A 365 -5.02 -2.53 -13.42
CA SER A 365 -5.87 -2.63 -14.59
C SER A 365 -5.75 -4.00 -15.26
N LYS A 366 -6.85 -4.46 -15.85
CA LYS A 366 -6.96 -5.77 -16.48
C LYS A 366 -7.56 -5.61 -17.87
N TYR A 367 -7.08 -6.44 -18.81
CA TYR A 367 -7.47 -6.41 -20.21
C TYR A 367 -7.96 -7.78 -20.63
N LEU A 368 -9.15 -7.85 -21.22
CA LEU A 368 -9.74 -9.10 -21.69
C LEU A 368 -10.17 -8.94 -23.14
N TRP A 369 -9.76 -9.85 -24.02
CA TRP A 369 -10.19 -9.82 -25.42
C TRP A 369 -10.25 -11.22 -26.04
N CYS A 370 -10.85 -11.28 -27.23
CA CYS A 370 -10.93 -12.50 -28.02
C CYS A 370 -10.54 -12.22 -29.46
N GLN A 371 -9.74 -13.10 -30.06
CA GLN A 371 -9.33 -12.99 -31.48
C GLN A 371 -10.52 -13.00 -32.47
N HIS A 372 -11.70 -13.48 -32.05
CA HIS A 372 -12.92 -13.49 -32.86
C HIS A 372 -13.85 -12.29 -32.61
N GLY A 373 -13.50 -11.43 -31.65
CA GLY A 373 -14.20 -10.19 -31.34
C GLY A 373 -14.57 -10.04 -29.87
N GLY A 374 -14.61 -8.78 -29.42
CA GLY A 374 -14.86 -8.39 -28.03
C GLY A 374 -13.58 -7.91 -27.37
N PHE A 375 -13.68 -6.82 -26.61
CA PHE A 375 -12.62 -6.26 -25.77
C PHE A 375 -13.25 -5.61 -24.54
N LYS A 376 -12.68 -5.83 -23.37
CA LYS A 376 -13.04 -5.18 -22.10
C LYS A 376 -11.78 -4.77 -21.35
N TYR A 377 -11.90 -3.66 -20.62
CA TYR A 377 -10.86 -3.10 -19.77
C TYR A 377 -11.49 -2.57 -18.48
N GLY A 378 -10.80 -2.75 -17.35
CA GLY A 378 -11.30 -2.40 -16.04
C GLY A 378 -10.43 -2.97 -14.91
N THR A 379 -10.82 -2.72 -13.67
CA THR A 379 -10.11 -3.17 -12.46
C THR A 379 -10.58 -4.53 -11.95
N SER A 380 -11.74 -5.00 -12.44
CA SER A 380 -12.41 -6.23 -12.02
C SER A 380 -12.55 -7.19 -13.20
N LEU A 381 -11.75 -8.26 -13.22
CA LEU A 381 -11.74 -9.25 -14.29
C LEU A 381 -13.03 -10.04 -14.34
N THR A 382 -13.50 -10.49 -13.18
CA THR A 382 -14.70 -11.30 -13.06
C THR A 382 -15.94 -10.55 -13.59
N ASP A 383 -16.15 -9.31 -13.16
CA ASP A 383 -17.33 -8.53 -13.59
C ASP A 383 -17.24 -8.17 -15.09
N MET A 384 -16.03 -7.85 -15.56
CA MET A 384 -15.78 -7.64 -16.98
C MET A 384 -16.07 -8.86 -17.81
N PHE A 385 -15.70 -10.04 -17.33
CA PHE A 385 -15.89 -11.30 -18.02
C PHE A 385 -17.37 -11.67 -18.14
N ASP A 386 -18.17 -11.44 -17.09
CA ASP A 386 -19.62 -11.64 -17.16
C ASP A 386 -20.28 -10.75 -18.22
N GLN A 387 -19.89 -9.48 -18.28
CA GLN A 387 -20.35 -8.57 -19.33
C GLN A 387 -19.87 -9.04 -20.71
N PHE A 388 -18.58 -9.36 -20.84
CA PHE A 388 -17.98 -9.84 -22.07
C PHE A 388 -18.72 -11.07 -22.60
N LYS A 389 -19.07 -11.99 -21.72
CA LYS A 389 -19.77 -13.21 -22.06
C LYS A 389 -21.15 -12.92 -22.64
N SER A 390 -21.92 -12.03 -21.99
CA SER A 390 -23.25 -11.64 -22.47
C SER A 390 -23.22 -10.89 -23.80
N GLU A 391 -22.19 -10.08 -24.05
CA GLU A 391 -22.06 -9.25 -25.25
C GLU A 391 -21.46 -10.01 -26.44
N TYR A 392 -20.49 -10.90 -26.20
CA TYR A 392 -19.64 -11.47 -27.27
C TYR A 392 -19.59 -13.00 -27.31
N CYS A 393 -19.79 -13.70 -26.18
CA CYS A 393 -19.66 -15.16 -26.13
C CYS A 393 -20.99 -15.90 -26.32
N ASP A 394 -22.10 -15.35 -25.83
CA ASP A 394 -23.40 -16.00 -25.88
C ASP A 394 -23.89 -16.17 -27.33
N GLY A 395 -23.88 -17.42 -27.81
CA GLY A 395 -24.20 -17.75 -29.21
C GLY A 395 -23.04 -17.63 -30.20
N CYS A 396 -21.80 -17.47 -29.71
CA CYS A 396 -20.61 -17.39 -30.54
C CYS A 396 -20.31 -18.72 -31.25
N ASN A 397 -20.12 -18.68 -32.58
CA ASN A 397 -19.79 -19.86 -33.39
C ASN A 397 -18.35 -20.36 -33.21
N HIS A 398 -17.51 -19.59 -32.51
CA HIS A 398 -16.10 -19.88 -32.28
C HIS A 398 -15.81 -20.31 -30.84
N HIS A 399 -16.83 -20.45 -29.98
CA HIS A 399 -16.65 -20.85 -28.60
C HIS A 399 -16.04 -22.27 -28.50
N CYS A 400 -14.84 -22.36 -27.92
CA CYS A 400 -14.05 -23.59 -27.81
C CYS A 400 -13.50 -23.72 -26.37
N PRO A 401 -14.25 -24.33 -25.43
CA PRO A 401 -13.82 -24.47 -24.04
C PRO A 401 -12.62 -25.41 -23.94
N ARG A 402 -11.75 -25.14 -22.97
CA ARG A 402 -10.56 -25.97 -22.74
C ARG A 402 -10.94 -27.31 -22.06
N PRO A 403 -10.15 -28.37 -22.23
CA PRO A 403 -10.39 -29.66 -21.58
C PRO A 403 -10.39 -29.57 -20.04
N ASP A 404 -11.05 -30.52 -19.37
CA ASP A 404 -11.11 -30.55 -17.90
C ASP A 404 -9.73 -30.80 -17.25
N ASP A 405 -8.86 -31.57 -17.92
CA ASP A 405 -7.48 -31.89 -17.50
C ASP A 405 -6.46 -30.82 -17.89
N TRP A 406 -6.91 -29.72 -18.48
CA TRP A 406 -6.05 -28.57 -18.77
C TRP A 406 -5.73 -27.82 -17.47
N GLU A 407 -4.50 -27.36 -17.32
CA GLU A 407 -4.03 -26.53 -16.19
C GLU A 407 -3.49 -25.22 -16.76
N PHE A 408 -3.68 -24.14 -15.99
CA PHE A 408 -3.15 -22.84 -16.36
C PHE A 408 -1.61 -22.81 -16.26
N SER A 409 -0.95 -22.11 -17.18
CA SER A 409 0.50 -21.86 -17.17
C SER A 409 0.77 -20.37 -17.33
N LYS A 410 1.72 -19.82 -16.57
CA LYS A 410 2.09 -18.38 -16.60
C LYS A 410 2.42 -17.87 -18.02
N ASP A 411 2.92 -18.73 -18.90
CA ASP A 411 3.18 -18.43 -20.33
C ASP A 411 1.94 -18.02 -21.15
N LEU A 412 0.73 -18.19 -20.60
CA LEU A 412 -0.53 -17.80 -21.24
C LEU A 412 -1.02 -16.41 -20.84
N GLU A 413 -0.48 -15.82 -19.76
CA GLU A 413 -0.70 -14.41 -19.44
C GLU A 413 0.08 -13.58 -20.47
N ASP A 414 -0.64 -12.82 -21.29
CA ASP A 414 -0.02 -11.96 -22.28
C ASP A 414 0.56 -10.71 -21.58
N GLU A 415 1.77 -10.31 -21.96
CA GLU A 415 2.33 -9.02 -21.50
C GLU A 415 1.51 -7.86 -22.09
N VAL A 416 1.33 -6.79 -21.31
CA VAL A 416 0.62 -5.57 -21.77
C VAL A 416 1.19 -5.04 -23.09
N GLU A 417 2.50 -5.17 -23.29
CA GLU A 417 3.16 -4.76 -24.52
C GLU A 417 2.78 -5.64 -25.73
N VAL A 418 2.58 -6.95 -25.53
CA VAL A 418 2.03 -7.85 -26.55
C VAL A 418 0.62 -7.40 -26.94
N VAL A 419 -0.21 -7.02 -25.98
CA VAL A 419 -1.57 -6.52 -26.23
C VAL A 419 -1.56 -5.18 -26.97
N ARG A 420 -0.67 -4.25 -26.57
CA ARG A 420 -0.53 -2.93 -27.23
C ARG A 420 -0.29 -3.03 -28.73
N TYR A 421 0.39 -4.08 -29.16
CA TYR A 421 0.72 -4.32 -30.56
C TYR A 421 -0.03 -5.49 -31.19
N ASP A 422 -1.06 -6.04 -30.52
CA ASP A 422 -1.82 -7.18 -31.02
C ASP A 422 -2.60 -6.80 -32.30
N PRO A 423 -2.23 -7.38 -33.47
CA PRO A 423 -2.87 -7.05 -34.74
C PRO A 423 -4.29 -7.63 -34.87
N THR A 424 -4.74 -8.46 -33.93
CA THR A 424 -6.09 -9.03 -33.90
C THR A 424 -7.13 -8.07 -33.32
N LEU A 425 -6.70 -7.00 -32.64
CA LEU A 425 -7.59 -5.94 -32.16
C LEU A 425 -8.26 -5.23 -33.33
N LYS A 426 -9.59 -5.04 -33.21
CA LYS A 426 -10.39 -4.39 -34.27
C LYS A 426 -10.18 -2.87 -34.30
N SER A 427 -9.79 -2.26 -33.17
CA SER A 427 -9.48 -0.84 -33.03
C SER A 427 -8.17 -0.48 -33.73
N ARG A 428 -8.03 0.80 -34.13
CA ARG A 428 -6.81 1.32 -34.77
C ARG A 428 -6.48 2.71 -34.28
N VAL A 429 -5.19 3.02 -34.13
CA VAL A 429 -4.73 4.39 -33.83
C VAL A 429 -3.80 4.86 -34.94
N VAL A 430 -4.02 6.08 -35.41
CA VAL A 430 -3.23 6.69 -36.49
C VAL A 430 -2.73 8.07 -36.04
N PRO A 431 -1.42 8.26 -35.90
CA PRO A 431 -0.86 9.57 -35.61
C PRO A 431 -0.98 10.51 -36.81
N HIS A 432 -1.18 11.80 -36.53
CA HIS A 432 -1.29 12.85 -37.53
C HIS A 432 -0.78 14.18 -36.98
N SER A 433 0.13 14.83 -37.70
CA SER A 433 0.63 16.15 -37.30
C SER A 433 -0.37 17.25 -37.61
N LEU A 434 -0.78 18.03 -36.61
CA LEU A 434 -1.71 19.14 -36.77
C LEU A 434 -0.97 20.43 -37.13
N HIS A 435 -1.38 21.05 -38.24
CA HIS A 435 -0.89 22.36 -38.68
C HIS A 435 -2.01 23.39 -38.64
N LEU A 436 -1.77 24.52 -37.97
CA LEU A 436 -2.64 25.69 -37.91
C LEU A 436 -2.37 26.59 -39.11
N ASP A 437 -3.42 26.83 -39.91
CA ASP A 437 -3.38 27.73 -41.05
C ASP A 437 -3.84 29.13 -40.60
N GLY A 438 -2.92 30.10 -40.59
CA GLY A 438 -3.11 31.45 -40.03
C GLY A 438 -4.31 32.25 -40.59
N ASN A 439 -4.93 31.79 -41.69
CA ASN A 439 -6.13 32.41 -42.27
C ASN A 439 -7.46 31.77 -41.83
N ARG A 440 -7.45 30.62 -41.13
CA ARG A 440 -8.65 29.83 -40.77
C ARG A 440 -8.93 29.76 -39.27
N THR A 441 -7.92 29.86 -38.42
CA THR A 441 -8.07 29.79 -36.96
C THR A 441 -8.26 31.18 -36.36
N ARG A 442 -9.52 31.59 -36.24
CA ARG A 442 -9.92 32.94 -35.80
C ARG A 442 -9.49 33.33 -34.37
N TYR A 443 -9.07 32.36 -33.55
CA TYR A 443 -8.83 32.54 -32.12
C TYR A 443 -7.36 32.45 -31.70
N ILE A 444 -6.44 32.13 -32.63
CA ILE A 444 -5.01 31.97 -32.37
C ILE A 444 -4.25 32.84 -33.37
N ASP A 445 -3.43 33.75 -32.87
CA ASP A 445 -2.51 34.54 -33.69
C ASP A 445 -1.21 33.76 -33.86
N THR A 446 -1.15 32.97 -34.94
CA THR A 446 -0.06 32.04 -35.25
C THR A 446 1.30 32.72 -35.42
N GLU A 447 1.36 34.04 -35.63
CA GLU A 447 2.64 34.76 -35.71
C GLU A 447 3.19 35.16 -34.34
N SER A 448 2.34 35.19 -33.32
CA SER A 448 2.69 35.64 -31.96
C SER A 448 2.71 34.52 -30.92
N ASP A 449 2.15 33.35 -31.25
CA ASP A 449 2.02 32.22 -30.34
C ASP A 449 3.31 31.36 -30.35
N GLU A 450 4.06 31.42 -29.25
CA GLU A 450 5.33 30.70 -29.08
C GLU A 450 5.17 29.17 -29.08
N THR A 451 3.93 28.66 -28.94
CA THR A 451 3.62 27.22 -28.99
C THR A 451 3.38 26.69 -30.41
N VAL A 452 3.39 27.57 -31.41
CA VAL A 452 3.25 27.20 -32.82
C VAL A 452 4.62 27.19 -33.49
N GLY A 453 5.03 26.01 -33.96
CA GLY A 453 6.29 25.80 -34.65
C GLY A 453 6.34 26.38 -36.07
N GLU A 454 7.49 26.23 -36.72
CA GLU A 454 7.68 26.62 -38.13
C GLU A 454 6.61 25.95 -39.03
N ASP A 455 6.17 26.68 -40.05
CA ASP A 455 5.10 26.25 -40.98
C ASP A 455 3.73 25.97 -40.33
N GLY A 456 3.48 26.55 -39.15
CA GLY A 456 2.19 26.47 -38.46
C GLY A 456 1.97 25.15 -37.72
N TYR A 457 3.00 24.33 -37.54
CA TYR A 457 2.89 23.11 -36.73
C TYR A 457 2.43 23.43 -35.30
N SER A 458 1.49 22.66 -34.75
CA SER A 458 1.06 22.81 -33.36
C SER A 458 1.48 21.63 -32.50
N HIS A 459 0.96 20.44 -32.79
CA HIS A 459 1.25 19.21 -32.06
C HIS A 459 0.81 18.00 -32.89
N ASP A 460 1.30 16.82 -32.51
CA ASP A 460 0.79 15.56 -33.07
C ASP A 460 -0.52 15.16 -32.37
N VAL A 461 -1.47 14.66 -33.15
CA VAL A 461 -2.75 14.13 -32.69
C VAL A 461 -2.93 12.70 -33.15
N ASN A 462 -3.41 11.84 -32.27
CA ASN A 462 -3.75 10.46 -32.53
C ASN A 462 -5.24 10.34 -32.86
N PHE A 463 -5.55 9.83 -34.05
CA PHE A 463 -6.90 9.44 -34.47
C PHE A 463 -7.17 8.00 -34.05
N MET A 464 -8.13 7.80 -33.16
CA MET A 464 -8.57 6.51 -32.66
C MET A 464 -9.82 6.05 -33.42
N TYR A 465 -9.71 4.96 -34.17
CA TYR A 465 -10.80 4.27 -34.83
C TYR A 465 -11.26 3.12 -33.94
N VAL A 466 -12.43 3.28 -33.31
CA VAL A 466 -13.04 2.25 -32.45
C VAL A 466 -14.26 1.67 -33.17
N PRO A 467 -14.43 0.33 -33.21
CA PRO A 467 -15.63 -0.29 -33.78
C PRO A 467 -16.91 0.35 -33.23
N ALA A 468 -17.84 0.65 -34.13
CA ALA A 468 -19.11 1.26 -33.77
C ALA A 468 -20.05 0.16 -33.23
N ASP A 469 -20.01 -0.05 -31.92
CA ASP A 469 -20.82 -1.07 -31.25
C ASP A 469 -22.13 -0.49 -30.67
N ARG A 470 -22.31 0.83 -30.74
CA ARG A 470 -23.51 1.55 -30.24
C ARG A 470 -24.25 2.29 -31.35
N ASP A 471 -25.58 2.17 -31.34
CA ASP A 471 -26.50 2.75 -32.34
C ASP A 471 -26.50 4.29 -32.37
N ASP A 472 -25.93 4.96 -31.37
CA ASP A 472 -25.91 6.41 -31.20
C ASP A 472 -24.66 7.11 -31.77
N TRP A 473 -23.68 6.34 -32.27
CA TRP A 473 -22.40 6.90 -32.72
C TRP A 473 -22.42 7.30 -34.20
N VAL A 474 -21.72 8.39 -34.54
CA VAL A 474 -21.61 8.90 -35.91
C VAL A 474 -20.52 8.11 -36.66
N VAL A 475 -20.93 7.29 -37.62
CA VAL A 475 -20.07 6.33 -38.33
C VAL A 475 -19.35 6.97 -39.52
N ALA A 476 -18.07 6.67 -39.69
CA ALA A 476 -17.32 6.96 -40.91
C ALA A 476 -17.43 5.79 -41.91
N GLU A 477 -18.05 6.02 -43.07
CA GLU A 477 -18.21 4.98 -44.10
C GLU A 477 -16.90 4.81 -44.92
N ALA A 478 -16.12 3.77 -44.64
CA ALA A 478 -15.00 3.42 -45.50
C ALA A 478 -14.58 1.93 -45.55
N GLN A 479 -15.05 1.03 -44.67
CA GLN A 479 -14.58 -0.38 -44.59
C GLN A 479 -15.69 -1.35 -44.12
N ASP A 480 -15.45 -2.68 -44.21
CA ASP A 480 -16.37 -3.75 -43.76
C ASP A 480 -16.69 -3.72 -42.25
N ILE A 481 -15.91 -2.96 -41.47
CA ILE A 481 -16.14 -2.65 -40.07
C ILE A 481 -16.54 -1.17 -39.99
N GLN A 482 -17.70 -0.88 -39.40
CA GLN A 482 -18.12 0.49 -39.10
C GLN A 482 -17.31 1.03 -37.93
N TYR A 483 -16.70 2.21 -38.09
CA TYR A 483 -15.87 2.84 -37.08
C TYR A 483 -16.44 4.19 -36.66
N THR A 484 -16.25 4.51 -35.39
CA THR A 484 -16.34 5.88 -34.87
C THR A 484 -14.94 6.39 -34.60
N VAL A 485 -14.72 7.67 -34.93
CA VAL A 485 -13.39 8.28 -34.89
C VAL A 485 -13.33 9.29 -33.76
N PHE A 486 -12.35 9.10 -32.88
CA PHE A 486 -12.01 10.01 -31.79
C PHE A 486 -10.61 10.57 -31.99
N THR A 487 -10.30 11.69 -31.33
CA THR A 487 -8.98 12.35 -31.45
C THR A 487 -8.44 12.68 -30.07
N THR A 488 -7.16 12.39 -29.86
CA THR A 488 -6.43 12.75 -28.63
C THR A 488 -5.07 13.34 -29.00
N ASN A 489 -4.56 14.25 -28.17
CA ASN A 489 -3.22 14.83 -28.28
C ASN A 489 -2.18 14.06 -27.46
N ARG A 490 -2.57 12.95 -26.82
CA ARG A 490 -1.62 12.01 -26.20
C ARG A 490 -0.85 11.27 -27.27
N ASP A 491 0.45 11.16 -27.08
CA ASP A 491 1.45 10.53 -27.93
C ASP A 491 1.57 9.01 -27.70
N ASP A 492 1.10 8.50 -26.56
CA ASP A 492 1.29 7.13 -26.07
C ASP A 492 0.06 6.21 -26.22
N VAL A 493 -0.77 6.42 -27.25
CA VAL A 493 -2.06 5.72 -27.38
C VAL A 493 -1.97 4.57 -28.38
N ALA A 494 -2.08 3.32 -27.91
CA ALA A 494 -2.13 2.14 -28.76
C ALA A 494 -3.58 1.72 -29.10
N ALA A 495 -3.73 0.77 -30.03
CA ALA A 495 -5.04 0.25 -30.45
C ALA A 495 -5.83 -0.35 -29.27
N VAL A 496 -5.13 -0.97 -28.31
CA VAL A 496 -5.73 -1.53 -27.09
C VAL A 496 -6.29 -0.46 -26.15
N ASP A 497 -5.66 0.71 -26.09
CA ASP A 497 -6.04 1.77 -25.16
C ASP A 497 -7.25 2.59 -25.66
N ALA A 498 -7.46 2.59 -26.98
CA ALA A 498 -8.45 3.41 -27.65
C ALA A 498 -9.89 3.23 -27.10
N PRO A 499 -10.42 2.02 -26.88
CA PRO A 499 -11.75 1.85 -26.28
C PRO A 499 -11.85 2.44 -24.87
N GLY A 500 -10.81 2.29 -24.04
CA GLY A 500 -10.78 2.83 -22.68
C GLY A 500 -10.76 4.36 -22.67
N PHE A 501 -9.98 4.99 -23.55
CA PHE A 501 -10.00 6.45 -23.72
C PHE A 501 -11.37 6.94 -24.18
N VAL A 502 -12.00 6.23 -25.10
CA VAL A 502 -13.34 6.58 -25.59
C VAL A 502 -14.41 6.47 -24.50
N ASP A 503 -14.34 5.47 -23.61
CA ASP A 503 -15.23 5.39 -22.45
C ASP A 503 -15.06 6.60 -21.52
N ARG A 504 -13.82 7.04 -21.28
CA ARG A 504 -13.55 8.28 -20.52
C ARG A 504 -14.13 9.52 -21.21
N TYR A 505 -14.04 9.62 -22.54
CA TYR A 505 -14.70 10.68 -23.29
C TYR A 505 -16.23 10.62 -23.17
N SER A 506 -16.83 9.43 -23.17
CA SER A 506 -18.27 9.25 -22.94
C SER A 506 -18.68 9.74 -21.55
N LYS A 507 -17.92 9.39 -20.50
CA LYS A 507 -18.15 9.87 -19.12
C LYS A 507 -18.02 11.39 -19.01
N ARG A 508 -17.00 11.98 -19.65
CA ARG A 508 -16.88 13.45 -19.74
C ARG A 508 -18.06 14.08 -20.46
N TRP A 509 -18.56 13.45 -21.52
CA TRP A 509 -19.74 13.96 -22.23
C TRP A 509 -20.98 13.94 -21.32
N ASP A 510 -21.12 12.95 -20.44
CA ASP A 510 -22.18 12.96 -19.42
C ASP A 510 -22.05 14.17 -18.49
N ILE A 511 -20.86 14.46 -17.99
CA ILE A 511 -20.59 15.67 -17.17
C ILE A 511 -20.92 16.96 -17.94
N GLU A 512 -20.55 17.05 -19.22
CA GLU A 512 -20.86 18.21 -20.06
C GLU A 512 -22.36 18.36 -20.33
N ILE A 513 -23.10 17.26 -20.43
CA ILE A 513 -24.55 17.25 -20.52
C ILE A 513 -25.15 17.75 -19.20
N GLU A 514 -24.68 17.25 -18.05
CA GLU A 514 -25.12 17.73 -16.74
C GLU A 514 -24.87 19.22 -16.54
N TYR A 515 -23.71 19.73 -16.96
CA TYR A 515 -23.41 21.16 -16.90
C TYR A 515 -24.41 22.00 -17.72
N LYS A 516 -24.83 21.51 -18.90
CA LYS A 516 -25.87 22.16 -19.71
C LYS A 516 -27.22 22.18 -18.99
N MET A 517 -27.52 21.17 -18.19
CA MET A 517 -28.74 21.08 -17.39
C MET A 517 -28.74 22.04 -16.18
N ILE A 518 -27.56 22.41 -15.68
CA ILE A 518 -27.39 23.38 -14.59
C ILE A 518 -27.57 24.82 -15.08
N GLN A 519 -27.26 25.14 -16.35
CA GLN A 519 -27.31 26.51 -16.90
C GLN A 519 -28.59 27.30 -16.57
N PRO A 520 -29.81 26.74 -16.62
CA PRO A 520 -31.03 27.46 -16.25
C PRO A 520 -31.10 27.85 -14.76
N MET A 521 -30.37 27.13 -13.90
CA MET A 521 -30.27 27.38 -12.45
C MET A 521 -29.14 28.33 -12.09
N VAL A 522 -28.27 28.71 -13.05
CA VAL A 522 -27.18 29.68 -12.84
C VAL A 522 -27.74 31.09 -12.71
N PRO A 523 -27.59 31.76 -11.56
CA PRO A 523 -27.99 33.15 -11.41
C PRO A 523 -27.26 34.04 -12.42
N SER A 524 -28.01 34.89 -13.12
CA SER A 524 -27.40 35.89 -13.99
C SER A 524 -26.68 36.94 -13.16
N ILE A 525 -25.37 36.82 -13.04
CA ILE A 525 -24.51 37.75 -12.32
C ILE A 525 -23.67 38.59 -13.30
N ALA A 526 -23.71 39.91 -13.13
CA ALA A 526 -22.89 40.83 -13.91
C ALA A 526 -21.48 41.05 -13.29
N SER A 527 -21.23 40.46 -12.11
CA SER A 527 -19.98 40.64 -11.38
C SER A 527 -18.80 39.95 -12.07
N ARG A 528 -17.63 40.59 -11.97
CA ARG A 528 -16.34 40.03 -12.37
C ARG A 528 -15.55 39.40 -11.22
N ASP A 529 -16.04 39.55 -9.99
CA ASP A 529 -15.44 38.92 -8.81
C ASP A 529 -15.55 37.39 -8.93
N TYR A 530 -14.41 36.70 -8.89
CA TYR A 530 -14.35 35.25 -9.05
C TYR A 530 -15.14 34.53 -7.96
N ARG A 531 -15.15 35.06 -6.72
CA ARG A 531 -15.88 34.47 -5.58
C ARG A 531 -17.37 34.44 -5.83
N MET A 532 -17.90 35.52 -6.43
CA MET A 532 -19.32 35.59 -6.79
C MET A 532 -19.68 34.62 -7.91
N ARG A 533 -18.76 34.40 -8.86
CA ARG A 533 -18.94 33.43 -9.95
C ARG A 533 -18.84 32.00 -9.46
N TYR A 534 -17.86 31.73 -8.62
CA TYR A 534 -17.65 30.43 -7.98
C TYR A 534 -18.84 30.07 -7.09
N PHE A 535 -19.25 30.98 -6.19
CA PHE A 535 -20.47 30.80 -5.39
C PHE A 535 -21.69 30.53 -6.26
N SER A 536 -21.90 31.33 -7.31
CA SER A 536 -23.05 31.14 -8.21
C SER A 536 -23.02 29.79 -8.91
N PHE A 537 -21.84 29.30 -9.29
CA PHE A 537 -21.66 27.98 -9.88
C PHE A 537 -21.97 26.86 -8.87
N ILE A 538 -21.32 26.84 -7.71
CA ILE A 538 -21.52 25.81 -6.68
C ILE A 538 -22.96 25.81 -6.16
N PHE A 539 -23.56 27.00 -5.98
CA PHE A 539 -24.96 27.13 -5.59
C PHE A 539 -25.92 26.53 -6.64
N SER A 540 -25.61 26.67 -7.92
CA SER A 540 -26.41 26.05 -8.99
C SER A 540 -26.22 24.54 -9.06
N CYS A 541 -25.02 24.02 -8.81
CA CYS A 541 -24.80 22.58 -8.62
C CYS A 541 -25.64 22.05 -7.47
N LEU A 542 -25.66 22.74 -6.31
CA LEU A 542 -26.49 22.38 -5.17
C LEU A 542 -27.99 22.33 -5.52
N LEU A 543 -28.49 23.36 -6.23
CA LEU A 543 -29.89 23.39 -6.66
C LEU A 543 -30.23 22.27 -7.65
N TYR A 544 -29.30 21.95 -8.55
CA TYR A 544 -29.47 20.88 -9.52
C TYR A 544 -29.50 19.51 -8.84
N ASN A 545 -28.58 19.25 -7.91
CA ASN A 545 -28.53 18.01 -7.15
C ASN A 545 -29.78 17.84 -6.28
N LEU A 546 -30.25 18.92 -5.65
CA LEU A 546 -31.51 18.91 -4.91
C LEU A 546 -32.72 18.64 -5.84
N TRP A 547 -32.77 19.27 -7.00
CA TRP A 547 -33.81 19.02 -7.99
C TRP A 547 -33.80 17.57 -8.47
N ARG A 548 -32.62 16.99 -8.74
CA ARG A 548 -32.47 15.59 -9.14
C ARG A 548 -32.93 14.62 -8.06
N LEU A 549 -32.59 14.85 -6.80
CA LEU A 549 -33.08 14.02 -5.69
C LEU A 549 -34.60 14.07 -5.57
N VAL A 550 -35.19 15.25 -5.72
CA VAL A 550 -36.65 15.42 -5.70
C VAL A 550 -37.29 14.76 -6.93
N ASP A 551 -36.72 14.94 -8.12
CA ASP A 551 -37.19 14.32 -9.37
C ASP A 551 -37.13 12.79 -9.30
N HIS A 552 -36.02 12.23 -8.79
CA HIS A 552 -35.88 10.81 -8.55
C HIS A 552 -36.90 10.29 -7.52
N SER A 553 -37.01 10.95 -6.37
CA SER A 553 -37.98 10.57 -5.31
C SER A 553 -39.41 10.59 -5.83
N LEU A 554 -39.77 11.62 -6.62
CA LEU A 554 -41.08 11.71 -7.26
C LEU A 554 -41.29 10.61 -8.29
N LYS A 555 -40.28 10.31 -9.11
CA LYS A 555 -40.35 9.21 -10.09
C LYS A 555 -40.58 7.88 -9.39
N VAL A 556 -39.81 7.54 -8.34
CA VAL A 556 -39.99 6.31 -7.55
C VAL A 556 -41.42 6.19 -7.04
N LEU A 557 -41.92 7.23 -6.36
CA LEU A 557 -43.29 7.27 -5.83
C LEU A 557 -44.37 7.16 -6.92
N VAL A 558 -44.11 7.68 -8.12
CA VAL A 558 -45.06 7.61 -9.23
C VAL A 558 -44.99 6.27 -9.95
N THR A 559 -43.82 5.64 -10.10
CA THR A 559 -43.70 4.27 -10.61
C THR A 559 -44.35 3.23 -9.71
N GLU A 560 -44.40 3.44 -8.39
CA GLU A 560 -45.18 2.61 -7.47
C GLU A 560 -46.70 2.68 -7.74
N ALA A 561 -47.17 3.78 -8.36
CA ALA A 561 -48.58 4.02 -8.64
C ALA A 561 -48.98 3.78 -10.12
N TYR A 562 -48.02 3.86 -11.06
CA TYR A 562 -48.23 3.74 -12.49
C TYR A 562 -47.03 3.09 -13.18
N ASP A 563 -47.21 1.87 -13.71
CA ASP A 563 -46.15 1.01 -14.29
C ASP A 563 -45.38 1.60 -15.50
N ASP A 564 -45.84 2.73 -16.07
CA ASP A 564 -45.35 3.27 -17.35
C ASP A 564 -44.84 4.74 -17.27
N TYR A 565 -44.65 5.29 -16.07
CA TYR A 565 -44.14 6.67 -15.93
C TYR A 565 -42.62 6.76 -16.08
N GLY A 566 -42.17 6.73 -17.35
CA GLY A 566 -41.02 7.42 -17.90
C GLY A 566 -39.69 7.39 -17.15
N ARG A 567 -38.90 6.33 -17.38
CA ARG A 567 -37.43 6.47 -17.44
C ARG A 567 -37.06 6.70 -18.91
N SER A 568 -36.48 7.86 -19.21
CA SER A 568 -35.86 8.05 -20.53
C SER A 568 -34.56 7.24 -20.60
N SER A 569 -34.06 6.91 -21.80
CA SER A 569 -32.78 6.21 -21.95
C SER A 569 -31.59 6.96 -21.34
N PHE A 570 -31.73 8.25 -21.06
CA PHE A 570 -30.75 9.07 -20.35
C PHE A 570 -30.82 8.92 -18.82
N ASP A 571 -31.96 8.52 -18.25
CA ASP A 571 -32.11 8.33 -16.80
C ASP A 571 -31.45 7.03 -16.30
N GLU A 572 -31.16 6.05 -17.18
CA GLU A 572 -30.40 4.83 -16.83
C GLU A 572 -28.90 5.09 -16.64
N ARG A 573 -28.38 6.22 -17.15
CA ARG A 573 -26.95 6.58 -17.06
C ARG A 573 -26.59 7.40 -15.83
N LEU A 574 -27.59 7.85 -15.05
CA LEU A 574 -27.42 8.81 -13.97
C LEU A 574 -27.79 8.17 -12.63
N ASP A 575 -26.78 7.68 -11.91
CA ASP A 575 -26.91 7.07 -10.59
C ASP A 575 -27.41 8.09 -9.55
N PRO A 576 -28.47 7.82 -8.75
CA PRO A 576 -28.95 8.70 -7.68
C PRO A 576 -28.02 8.84 -6.46
N LEU A 577 -27.03 7.97 -6.28
CA LEU A 577 -26.04 8.07 -5.20
C LEU A 577 -25.06 9.24 -5.42
N LEU A 578 -24.62 9.43 -6.67
CA LEU A 578 -23.77 10.56 -7.09
C LEU A 578 -24.39 11.93 -6.72
N PRO A 579 -25.67 12.22 -7.03
CA PRO A 579 -26.37 13.43 -6.58
C PRO A 579 -26.42 13.64 -5.06
N MET A 580 -26.43 12.58 -4.23
CA MET A 580 -26.37 12.73 -2.77
C MET A 580 -24.96 13.11 -2.32
N ALA A 581 -23.94 12.43 -2.84
CA ALA A 581 -22.54 12.77 -2.58
C ALA A 581 -22.21 14.19 -3.07
N ASP A 582 -22.66 14.56 -4.26
CA ASP A 582 -22.44 15.89 -4.83
C ASP A 582 -23.25 16.98 -4.12
N LEU A 583 -24.43 16.65 -3.58
CA LEU A 583 -25.18 17.56 -2.70
C LEU A 583 -24.39 17.82 -1.41
N LEU A 584 -23.84 16.76 -0.81
CA LEU A 584 -23.04 16.84 0.41
C LEU A 584 -21.75 17.64 0.14
N ALA A 585 -21.01 17.32 -0.92
CA ALA A 585 -19.80 18.04 -1.34
C ALA A 585 -20.10 19.53 -1.62
N SER A 586 -21.13 19.83 -2.41
CA SER A 586 -21.53 21.22 -2.70
C SER A 586 -21.94 21.97 -1.43
N SER A 587 -22.59 21.29 -0.47
CA SER A 587 -22.97 21.89 0.81
C SER A 587 -21.76 22.14 1.71
N LEU A 588 -20.80 21.21 1.78
CA LEU A 588 -19.56 21.39 2.54
C LEU A 588 -18.74 22.57 1.98
N ILE A 589 -18.59 22.66 0.66
CA ILE A 589 -17.90 23.76 -0.01
C ILE A 589 -18.58 25.11 0.29
N LEU A 590 -19.92 25.16 0.35
CA LEU A 590 -20.65 26.40 0.62
C LEU A 590 -20.71 26.78 2.10
N PHE A 591 -20.66 25.83 3.03
CA PHE A 591 -20.97 26.06 4.45
C PHE A 591 -19.80 25.84 5.42
N MET A 592 -18.77 25.05 5.06
CA MET A 592 -17.68 24.68 5.99
C MET A 592 -16.34 25.38 5.69
N LEU A 593 -16.14 25.92 4.48
CA LEU A 593 -14.97 26.74 4.14
C LEU A 593 -15.16 28.17 4.65
N SER A 594 -14.93 28.34 5.96
CA SER A 594 -15.10 29.63 6.67
C SER A 594 -13.96 30.63 6.45
N ASP A 595 -12.80 30.15 5.99
CA ASP A 595 -11.71 30.98 5.50
C ASP A 595 -11.75 30.96 3.97
N GLY A 596 -11.79 32.15 3.36
CA GLY A 596 -12.12 32.33 1.95
C GLY A 596 -11.36 31.38 1.02
N LEU A 597 -12.10 30.80 0.07
CA LEU A 597 -11.58 30.07 -1.08
C LEU A 597 -10.71 31.00 -1.94
N ASP A 598 -9.44 31.13 -1.61
CA ASP A 598 -8.43 31.48 -2.61
C ASP A 598 -8.07 30.19 -3.37
N PRO A 599 -8.17 30.17 -4.71
CA PRO A 599 -7.70 29.04 -5.49
C PRO A 599 -6.18 28.88 -5.29
N PRO A 600 -5.63 27.65 -5.38
CA PRO A 600 -4.18 27.48 -5.49
C PRO A 600 -3.67 28.27 -6.70
N ASP A 601 -2.55 28.98 -6.53
CA ASP A 601 -1.87 29.75 -7.59
C ASP A 601 -1.40 28.85 -8.74
#